data_AF-X1F8R0-F1
#
_entry.id   AF-X1F8R0-F1
#
_cell.length_a   1.000
_cell.length_b   1.000
_cell.length_c   1.000
_cell.angle_alpha   90.00
_cell.angle_beta   90.00
_cell.angle_gamma   90.00
#
_symmetry.space_group_name_H-M   'P 1'
#
loop_
_entity.id
_entity.type
_entity.pdbx_description
1 polymer ?
#
loop_
_entity_poly.entity_id
_entity_poly.type
_entity_poly.pdbx_seq_one_letter_code
_entity_poly.pdbx_strand_id
1 'polypeptide(L)' 'MRVNPEIAKLKSKGSYAAILMSYACTVACEHCCFTCSPKKPPAVVSVDDAVAWLAEFHKLDRAVHIAAGEPFK' A
#
# COMPACT_ATOMS: atom_id res chain seq x y z
N MET A 1 -3.72 -0.53 18.56
CA MET A 1 -2.80 -1.54 18.00
C MET A 1 -1.48 -1.45 18.77
N ARG A 2 -1.17 -2.41 19.66
CA ARG A 2 0.08 -2.39 20.44
C ARG A 2 1.18 -3.04 19.60
N VAL A 3 2.16 -2.26 19.17
CA VAL A 3 3.30 -2.76 18.39
C VAL A 3 4.30 -3.40 19.34
N ASN A 4 4.74 -4.62 19.05
CA ASN A 4 5.74 -5.34 19.85
C ASN A 4 7.06 -4.55 19.91
N PRO A 5 7.65 -4.31 21.10
CA PRO A 5 8.93 -3.61 21.26
C PRO A 5 10.09 -4.19 20.43
N GLU A 6 10.07 -5.49 20.16
CA GLU A 6 11.08 -6.16 19.32
C GLU A 6 10.92 -5.77 17.83
N ILE A 7 9.68 -5.55 17.37
CA ILE A 7 9.39 -5.04 16.01
C ILE A 7 9.82 -3.57 15.90
N ALA A 8 9.72 -2.79 16.98
CA ALA A 8 10.17 -1.39 17.00
C ALA A 8 11.69 -1.23 16.84
N LYS A 9 12.47 -2.27 17.17
CA LYS A 9 13.94 -2.34 16.96
C LYS A 9 14.33 -2.73 15.54
N LEU A 10 13.42 -3.29 14.73
CA LEU A 10 13.62 -3.54 13.29
C LEU A 10 13.55 -2.25 12.45
N LYS A 11 13.84 -1.08 13.03
CA LYS A 11 14.14 0.14 12.28
C LYS A 11 15.49 -0.03 11.58
N SER A 12 15.54 -0.94 10.60
CA SER A 12 16.60 -0.99 9.61
C SER A 12 16.53 0.29 8.78
N LYS A 13 17.68 0.88 8.48
CA LYS A 13 17.81 1.84 7.39
C LYS A 13 17.12 1.26 6.15
N GLY A 14 16.21 2.02 5.55
CA GLY A 14 15.35 1.55 4.46
C GLY A 14 14.10 0.85 4.98
N SER A 15 12.98 1.52 4.85
CA SER A 15 11.68 1.10 5.37
C SER A 15 10.65 1.34 4.30
N TYR A 16 9.80 0.35 4.08
CA TYR A 16 8.87 0.37 2.97
C TYR A 16 7.55 1.03 3.38
N ALA A 17 6.99 1.81 2.47
CA ALA A 17 5.60 2.24 2.51
C ALA A 17 4.88 1.67 1.27
N ALA A 18 3.55 1.63 1.30
CA ALA A 18 2.77 1.24 0.15
C ALA A 18 1.60 2.20 -0.04
N ILE A 19 1.33 2.56 -1.30
CA ILE A 19 0.09 3.24 -1.70
C ILE A 19 -0.81 2.18 -2.32
N LEU A 20 -1.94 1.96 -1.66
CA LEU A 20 -2.94 1.00 -2.10
C LEU A 20 -3.91 1.71 -3.04
N MET A 21 -3.65 1.64 -4.34
CA MET A 21 -4.37 2.45 -5.33
C MET A 21 -5.82 2.01 -5.48
N SER A 22 -6.07 0.70 -5.45
CA SER A 22 -7.41 0.14 -5.59
C SER A 22 -7.48 -1.23 -4.89
N TYR A 23 -8.68 -1.66 -4.54
CA TYR A 23 -8.94 -3.05 -4.14
C TYR A 23 -9.60 -3.87 -5.26
N ALA A 24 -9.92 -3.24 -6.39
CA ALA A 24 -10.37 -3.94 -7.59
C ALA A 24 -9.20 -4.69 -8.22
N CYS A 25 -9.39 -5.98 -8.50
CA CYS A 25 -8.39 -6.83 -9.15
C CYS A 25 -9.08 -7.74 -10.16
N THR A 26 -8.39 -8.19 -11.21
CA THR A 26 -8.92 -9.24 -12.11
C THR A 26 -9.01 -10.61 -11.44
N VAL A 27 -8.23 -10.84 -10.38
CA VAL A 27 -8.16 -12.13 -9.68
C VAL A 27 -8.62 -11.96 -8.23
N ALA A 28 -9.24 -13.00 -7.68
CA ALA A 28 -9.68 -13.07 -6.28
C ALA A 28 -8.94 -14.20 -5.55
N CYS A 29 -7.62 -14.06 -5.40
CA CYS A 29 -6.77 -15.09 -4.80
C CYS A 29 -7.15 -15.35 -3.33
N GLU A 30 -7.25 -16.62 -2.93
CA GLU A 30 -7.54 -17.02 -1.53
C GLU A 30 -6.50 -16.51 -0.53
N HIS A 31 -5.24 -16.36 -0.97
CA HIS A 31 -4.12 -15.88 -0.17
C HIS A 31 -3.91 -14.35 -0.29
N CYS A 32 -4.87 -13.61 -0.86
CA CYS A 32 -4.73 -12.16 -1.00
C CYS A 32 -4.82 -11.47 0.38
N CYS A 33 -3.70 -10.96 0.89
CA CYS A 33 -3.64 -10.22 2.15
C CYS A 33 -4.50 -8.94 2.17
N PHE A 34 -4.92 -8.44 1.01
CA PHE A 34 -5.74 -7.22 0.86
C PHE A 34 -7.19 -7.52 0.49
N THR A 35 -7.56 -8.80 0.33
CA THR A 35 -8.91 -9.25 -0.09
C THR A 35 -9.40 -8.60 -1.39
N CYS A 36 -8.46 -8.31 -2.30
CA CYS A 36 -8.79 -7.72 -3.60
C CYS A 36 -9.63 -8.69 -4.43
N SER A 37 -10.54 -8.15 -5.24
CA SER A 37 -11.37 -8.97 -6.13
C SER A 37 -12.01 -8.14 -7.25
N PRO A 38 -12.54 -8.77 -8.31
CA PRO A 38 -13.29 -8.06 -9.35
C PRO A 38 -14.57 -7.39 -8.85
N LYS A 39 -15.08 -7.80 -7.69
CA LYS A 39 -16.31 -7.28 -7.08
C LYS A 39 -16.09 -6.06 -6.19
N LYS A 40 -14.83 -5.74 -5.86
CA LYS A 40 -14.53 -4.54 -5.08
C LYS A 40 -14.83 -3.31 -5.95
N PRO A 41 -15.36 -2.23 -5.36
CA PRO A 41 -15.55 -1.00 -6.10
C PRO A 41 -14.20 -0.54 -6.66
N PRO A 42 -14.17 0.14 -7.83
CA PRO A 42 -12.96 0.74 -8.37
C PRO A 42 -12.60 2.01 -7.59
N ALA A 43 -12.81 2.02 -6.27
CA ALA A 43 -12.45 3.15 -5.43
C ALA A 43 -10.94 3.34 -5.52
N VAL A 44 -10.53 4.39 -6.25
CA VAL A 44 -9.13 4.69 -6.51
C VAL A 44 -8.71 5.83 -5.59
N VAL A 45 -7.52 5.73 -5.02
CA VAL A 45 -6.79 6.91 -4.55
C VAL A 45 -6.61 7.83 -5.77
N SER A 46 -6.93 9.12 -5.64
CA SER A 46 -6.70 10.06 -6.73
C SER A 46 -5.21 10.20 -7.01
N VAL A 47 -4.81 10.47 -8.26
CA VAL A 47 -3.39 10.64 -8.59
C VAL A 47 -2.78 11.79 -7.78
N ASP A 48 -3.53 12.87 -7.57
CA ASP A 48 -3.06 14.04 -6.81
C ASP A 48 -2.83 13.69 -5.34
N ASP A 49 -3.74 12.93 -4.71
CA ASP A 49 -3.55 12.45 -3.33
C ASP A 49 -2.35 11.50 -3.23
N ALA A 50 -2.21 10.59 -4.19
CA ALA A 50 -1.06 9.67 -4.23
C ALA A 50 0.26 10.44 -4.33
N VAL A 51 0.35 11.45 -5.19
CA VAL A 51 1.53 12.31 -5.33
C VAL A 51 1.81 13.07 -4.03
N ALA A 52 0.78 13.62 -3.38
CA ALA A 52 0.93 14.30 -2.10
C ALA A 52 1.48 13.34 -1.02
N TRP A 53 0.99 12.10 -0.96
CA TRP A 53 1.49 11.11 0.00
C TRP A 53 2.90 10.64 -0.33
N LEU A 54 3.24 10.46 -1.61
CA LEU A 54 4.60 10.15 -2.05
C LEU A 54 5.61 11.20 -1.58
N ALA A 55 5.24 12.48 -1.66
CA ALA A 55 6.09 13.57 -1.17
C ALA A 55 6.36 13.45 0.34
N GLU A 56 5.35 13.10 1.15
CA GLU A 56 5.54 12.86 2.59
C GLU A 56 6.38 11.61 2.87
N PHE A 57 6.18 10.52 2.12
CA PHE A 57 6.99 9.31 2.28
C PHE A 57 8.45 9.52 1.87
N HIS A 58 8.70 10.37 0.86
CA HIS A 58 10.05 10.74 0.46
C HIS A 58 10.82 11.47 1.57
N LYS A 59 10.16 12.39 2.30
CA LYS A 59 10.77 13.08 3.46
C LYS A 59 11.19 12.11 4.57
N LEU A 60 10.57 10.93 4.62
CA LEU A 60 10.82 9.89 5.61
C LEU A 60 11.81 8.82 5.12
N ASP A 61 12.47 9.04 3.98
CA ASP A 61 13.42 8.10 3.36
C ASP A 61 12.81 6.69 3.19
N ARG A 62 11.55 6.65 2.73
CA ARG A 62 10.82 5.41 2.49
C ARG A 62 10.89 5.01 1.01
N ALA A 63 11.15 3.73 0.75
CA ALA A 63 10.86 3.14 -0.56
C ALA A 63 9.36 2.86 -0.65
N VAL A 64 8.70 3.30 -1.72
CA VAL A 64 7.23 3.17 -1.84
C VAL A 64 6.86 2.15 -2.91
N HIS A 65 6.05 1.16 -2.53
CA HIS A 65 5.41 0.24 -3.47
C HIS A 65 4.04 0.79 -3.88
N ILE A 66 3.76 0.82 -5.18
CA ILE A 66 2.40 1.00 -5.68
C ILE A 66 1.75 -0.39 -5.71
N ALA A 67 0.69 -0.59 -4.93
CA ALA A 67 0.17 -1.92 -4.62
C ALA A 67 -1.36 -1.93 -4.45
N ALA A 68 -1.86 -3.09 -4.03
CA ALA A 68 -3.27 -3.50 -3.98
C ALA A 68 -3.98 -3.52 -5.33
N GLY A 69 -4.95 -4.41 -5.42
CA GLY A 69 -5.72 -4.61 -6.64
C GLY A 69 -4.85 -5.12 -7.78
N GLU A 70 -5.28 -4.84 -9.00
CA GLU A 70 -4.38 -4.75 -10.15
C GLU A 70 -4.11 -3.26 -10.39
N PRO A 71 -2.91 -2.74 -10.04
CA PRO A 71 -2.67 -1.29 -9.94
C PRO A 71 -2.88 -0.48 -11.23
N PHE A 72 -2.95 -1.15 -12.38
CA PHE A 72 -3.11 -0.55 -13.71
C PHE A 72 -4.46 -0.86 -14.37
N LYS A 73 -5.41 -1.42 -13.61
CA LYS A 73 -6.76 -1.67 -14.10
C LYS A 73 -7.65 -0.43 -14.02
#